data_AF-A0AAX6FQP2-F1
#
_entry.id   AF-A0AAX6FQP2-F1
#
_cell.length_a   1.000
_cell.length_b   1.000
_cell.length_c   1.000
_cell.angle_alpha   90.00
_cell.angle_beta   90.00
_cell.angle_gamma   90.00
#
_symmetry.space_group_name_H-M   'P 1'
#
loop_
_entity.id
_entity.type
_entity.pdbx_description
1 polymer ?
#
loop_
_entity_poly.entity_id
_entity_poly.type
_entity_poly.pdbx_seq_one_letter_code
_entity_poly.pdbx_strand_id
1 'polypeptide(L)'
;MQYYMSSGCPRFSYLAFVDDVLIFVNGDKRAVVVLMALLREYEAVSGQAISPVQVRLLHRPSFPAARRRELAGAAAFLLAHPPFKYLGCPLTIGKRNMASFDPLIGRIFDRILG
;
A
#
# COMPACT_ATOMS: atom_id res chain seq x y z
N MET A 1 -21.45 6.88 -1.52
CA MET A 1 -20.53 7.52 -2.49
C MET A 1 -20.26 6.49 -3.58
N GLN A 2 -20.82 6.67 -4.77
CA GLN A 2 -20.81 5.67 -5.85
C GLN A 2 -19.86 6.13 -6.95
N TYR A 3 -18.70 5.49 -7.06
CA TYR A 3 -17.73 5.77 -8.12
C TYR A 3 -18.14 5.00 -9.38
N TYR A 4 -18.27 5.70 -10.50
CA TYR A 4 -18.56 5.12 -11.81
C TYR A 4 -17.28 4.42 -12.31
N MET A 5 -17.31 3.10 -12.44
CA MET A 5 -16.22 2.33 -13.05
C MET A 5 -16.71 1.71 -14.35
N SER A 6 -16.02 2.00 -15.45
CA SER A 6 -16.28 1.38 -16.74
C SER A 6 -16.03 -0.13 -16.68
N SER A 7 -16.87 -0.93 -17.35
CA SER A 7 -16.77 -2.38 -17.40
C SER A 7 -15.51 -2.80 -18.16
N GLY A 8 -14.43 -3.07 -17.43
CA GLY A 8 -13.13 -3.46 -18.00
C GLY A 8 -11.93 -3.06 -17.17
N CYS A 9 -12.09 -2.11 -16.23
CA CYS A 9 -11.02 -1.73 -15.32
C CYS A 9 -10.79 -2.83 -14.27
N PRO A 10 -9.54 -3.29 -14.04
CA PRO A 10 -9.24 -4.15 -12.90
C PRO A 10 -9.68 -3.46 -11.61
N ARG A 11 -10.42 -4.18 -10.76
CA ARG A 11 -10.92 -3.67 -9.49
C ARG A 11 -9.76 -3.49 -8.51
N PHE A 12 -9.16 -2.30 -8.50
CA PHE A 12 -8.32 -1.85 -7.40
C PHE A 12 -9.20 -1.28 -6.28
N SER A 13 -8.85 -1.55 -5.04
CA SER A 13 -9.39 -0.82 -3.89
C SER A 13 -8.30 0.12 -3.39
N TYR A 14 -8.65 1.28 -2.86
CA TYR A 14 -7.66 2.22 -2.33
C TYR A 14 -8.19 2.94 -1.09
N LEU A 15 -7.26 3.47 -0.30
CA LEU A 15 -7.50 4.34 0.84
C LEU A 15 -6.60 5.56 0.67
N ALA A 16 -7.20 6.73 0.48
CA ALA A 16 -6.48 7.98 0.29
C ALA A 16 -6.74 8.93 1.46
N PHE A 17 -5.69 9.53 2.00
CA PHE A 17 -5.78 10.55 3.03
C PHE A 17 -4.69 11.60 2.82
N VAL A 18 -5.10 12.84 2.49
CA VAL A 18 -4.20 13.94 2.14
C VAL A 18 -3.19 13.48 1.08
N ASP A 19 -1.91 13.41 1.40
CA ASP A 19 -0.83 13.06 0.47
C ASP A 19 -0.53 11.55 0.41
N ASP A 20 -1.13 10.74 1.30
CA ASP A 20 -0.84 9.30 1.41
C ASP A 20 -1.97 8.44 0.81
N VAL A 21 -1.64 7.67 -0.23
CA VAL A 21 -2.55 6.71 -0.88
C VAL A 21 -2.06 5.28 -0.70
N LEU A 22 -2.90 4.44 -0.10
CA LEU A 22 -2.71 3.00 0.00
C LEU A 22 -3.56 2.29 -1.05
N ILE A 23 -2.93 1.56 -1.97
CA ILE A 23 -3.62 0.84 -3.04
C ILE A 23 -3.56 -0.67 -2.78
N PHE A 24 -4.72 -1.32 -2.85
CA PHE A 24 -4.90 -2.76 -2.73
C PHE A 24 -5.14 -3.36 -4.11
N VAL A 25 -4.25 -4.26 -4.50
CA VAL A 25 -4.29 -5.02 -5.75
C VAL A 25 -4.19 -6.51 -5.45
N ASN A 26 -4.79 -7.35 -6.31
CA ASN A 26 -4.53 -8.78 -6.23
C ASN A 26 -3.05 -9.05 -6.55
N GLY A 27 -2.44 -10.05 -5.93
CA GLY A 27 -1.01 -10.38 -6.14
C GLY A 27 -0.71 -11.02 -7.51
N ASP A 28 -1.48 -10.68 -8.53
CA ASP A 28 -1.25 -11.07 -9.92
C ASP A 28 -0.32 -10.03 -10.57
N LYS A 29 0.70 -10.51 -11.27
CA LYS A 29 1.62 -9.69 -12.04
C LYS A 29 0.89 -8.80 -13.04
N ARG A 30 -0.14 -9.32 -13.71
CA ARG A 30 -0.90 -8.54 -14.70
C ARG A 30 -1.54 -7.31 -14.07
N ALA A 31 -2.14 -7.47 -12.89
CA ALA A 31 -2.79 -6.38 -12.20
C ALA A 31 -1.78 -5.36 -11.66
N VAL A 32 -0.61 -5.82 -11.19
CA VAL A 32 0.49 -4.93 -10.80
C VAL A 32 0.99 -4.13 -12.01
N VAL A 33 1.20 -4.76 -13.16
CA VAL A 33 1.63 -4.06 -14.38
C VAL A 33 0.58 -3.03 -14.82
N VAL A 34 -0.71 -3.36 -14.79
CA VAL A 34 -1.77 -2.40 -15.12
C VAL A 34 -1.82 -1.24 -14.12
N LEU A 35 -1.64 -1.52 -12.82
CA LEU A 35 -1.57 -0.48 -11.80
C LEU A 35 -0.39 0.47 -12.08
N MET A 36 0.77 -0.06 -12.44
CA MET A 36 1.94 0.76 -12.79
C MET A 36 1.70 1.63 -14.01
N ALA A 37 1.04 1.10 -15.04
CA ALA A 37 0.69 1.88 -16.22
C ALA A 37 -0.28 3.03 -15.86
N LEU A 38 -1.30 2.75 -15.05
CA LEU A 38 -2.26 3.74 -14.56
C LEU A 38 -1.57 4.83 -13.75
N LEU A 39 -0.63 4.46 -12.86
CA LEU A 39 0.11 5.42 -12.06
C LEU A 39 0.99 6.34 -12.93
N ARG A 40 1.65 5.81 -13.97
CA ARG A 40 2.43 6.63 -14.91
C ARG A 40 1.55 7.56 -15.75
N GLU A 41 0.39 7.08 -16.19
CA GLU A 41 -0.59 7.91 -16.89
C GLU A 41 -1.08 9.04 -15.98
N TYR A 42 -1.34 8.74 -14.70
CA TYR A 42 -1.68 9.74 -13.71
C TYR A 42 -0.57 10.80 -13.54
N GLU A 43 0.70 10.40 -13.43
CA GLU A 43 1.82 11.36 -13.36
C GLU A 43 1.87 12.26 -14.61
N ALA A 44 1.70 11.67 -15.79
CA ALA A 44 1.76 12.40 -17.06
C ALA A 44 0.63 13.42 -17.21
N VAL A 45 -0.58 13.08 -16.76
CA VAL A 45 -1.77 13.95 -16.90
C VAL A 45 -1.85 14.97 -15.77
N SER A 46 -1.54 14.58 -14.53
CA SER A 46 -1.66 15.46 -13.36
C SER A 46 -0.43 16.35 -13.12
N GLY A 47 0.74 15.97 -13.66
CA GLY A 47 2.02 16.60 -13.36
C GLY A 47 2.54 16.30 -11.94
N GLN A 48 1.86 15.47 -11.16
CA GLN A 48 2.29 15.08 -9.82
C GLN A 48 3.26 13.90 -9.92
N ALA A 49 4.43 14.01 -9.29
CA ALA A 49 5.38 12.92 -9.21
C ALA A 49 4.99 11.95 -8.08
N ILE A 50 4.90 10.66 -8.40
CA ILE A 50 4.75 9.60 -7.41
C ILE A 50 6.14 9.33 -6.83
N SER A 51 6.31 9.55 -5.53
CA SER A 51 7.58 9.29 -4.85
C SER A 51 7.93 7.80 -4.91
N PRO A 52 9.02 7.38 -5.58
CA PRO A 52 9.45 5.98 -5.64
C PRO A 52 9.81 5.43 -4.24
N VAL A 53 10.21 6.34 -3.33
CA VAL A 53 10.59 6.03 -1.95
C VAL A 53 9.37 5.80 -1.07
N GLN A 54 8.15 6.18 -1.47
CA GLN A 54 6.95 5.94 -0.66
C GLN A 54 6.16 4.71 -1.09
N VAL A 55 6.34 4.22 -2.32
CA VAL A 55 5.63 3.03 -2.76
C VAL A 55 6.27 1.77 -2.16
N ARG A 56 5.44 0.96 -1.53
CA ARG A 56 5.83 -0.17 -0.69
C ARG A 56 4.90 -1.33 -1.02
N LEU A 57 5.47 -2.44 -1.51
CA LEU A 57 4.70 -3.64 -1.79
C LEU A 57 4.56 -4.49 -0.52
N LEU A 58 3.33 -4.64 -0.03
CA LEU A 58 2.99 -5.53 1.08
C LEU A 58 2.43 -6.85 0.53
N HIS A 59 2.95 -7.99 1.01
CA HIS A 59 2.55 -9.31 0.53
C HIS A 59 2.27 -10.27 1.70
N ARG A 60 1.43 -11.29 1.50
CA ARG A 60 1.22 -12.31 2.55
C ARG A 60 2.52 -13.07 2.88
N PRO A 61 2.74 -13.56 4.11
CA PRO A 61 3.99 -14.25 4.46
C PRO A 61 4.16 -15.55 3.68
N SER A 62 3.05 -16.17 3.26
CA SER A 62 3.00 -17.37 2.42
C SER A 62 3.37 -17.13 0.95
N PHE A 63 3.67 -15.89 0.51
CA PHE A 63 4.08 -15.64 -0.87
C PHE A 63 5.47 -16.23 -1.15
N PRO A 64 5.62 -17.12 -2.15
CA PRO A 64 6.91 -17.67 -2.53
C PRO A 64 7.92 -16.58 -2.87
N ALA A 65 9.18 -16.75 -2.48
CA ALA A 65 10.24 -15.77 -2.72
C ALA A 65 10.40 -15.41 -4.21
N ALA A 66 10.27 -16.39 -5.11
CA ALA A 66 10.29 -16.16 -6.55
C ALA A 66 9.18 -15.20 -6.99
N ARG A 67 7.96 -15.38 -6.48
CA ARG A 67 6.81 -14.52 -6.81
C ARG A 67 6.95 -13.11 -6.22
N ARG A 68 7.56 -12.97 -5.05
CA ARG A 68 7.88 -11.65 -4.46
C ARG A 68 8.85 -10.88 -5.34
N ARG A 69 9.91 -11.53 -5.83
CA ARG A 69 10.88 -10.93 -6.77
C ARG A 69 10.23 -10.58 -8.10
N GLU A 70 9.37 -11.45 -8.63
CA GLU A 70 8.64 -11.19 -9.87
C GLU A 70 7.75 -9.95 -9.76
N LEU A 71 6.97 -9.83 -8.69
CA LEU A 71 6.10 -8.67 -8.47
C LEU A 71 6.89 -7.40 -8.18
N ALA A 72 7.98 -7.49 -7.40
CA ALA A 72 8.87 -6.36 -7.15
C ALA A 72 9.51 -5.85 -8.46
N GLY A 73 9.95 -6.76 -9.34
CA GLY A 73 10.47 -6.43 -10.66
C GLY A 73 9.41 -5.79 -11.56
N ALA A 74 8.17 -6.30 -11.54
CA ALA A 74 7.07 -5.73 -12.31
C ALA A 74 6.64 -4.34 -11.80
N ALA A 75 6.73 -4.10 -10.49
CA ALA A 75 6.34 -2.85 -9.86
C ALA A 75 7.47 -1.79 -9.86
N ALA A 76 8.72 -2.18 -10.11
CA ALA A 76 9.90 -1.33 -9.96
C ALA A 76 10.01 -0.62 -8.57
N PHE A 77 9.44 -1.23 -7.53
CA PHE A 77 9.41 -0.68 -6.17
C PHE A 77 10.20 -1.51 -5.18
N LEU A 78 10.55 -0.88 -4.04
CA LEU A 78 11.15 -1.56 -2.91
C LEU A 78 10.15 -2.50 -2.24
N LEU A 79 10.58 -3.75 -2.03
CA LEU A 79 9.83 -4.70 -1.20
C LEU A 79 9.83 -4.19 0.24
N ALA A 80 8.65 -3.96 0.80
CA ALA A 80 8.50 -3.48 2.16
C ALA A 80 8.40 -4.65 3.12
N HIS A 81 9.11 -4.57 4.25
CA HIS A 81 8.88 -5.47 5.37
C HIS A 81 8.06 -4.73 6.44
N PRO A 82 6.96 -5.31 6.95
CA PRO A 82 6.23 -4.73 8.07
C PRO A 82 7.10 -4.71 9.34
N PRO A 83 6.81 -3.82 10.30
CA PRO A 83 5.67 -2.90 10.33
C PRO A 83 5.96 -1.56 9.64
N PHE A 84 5.06 -1.12 8.75
CA PHE A 84 5.03 0.28 8.29
C PHE A 84 3.76 0.97 8.76
N LYS A 85 3.80 2.30 8.91
CA LYS A 85 2.69 3.07 9.48
C LYS A 85 1.90 3.76 8.37
N TYR A 86 0.57 3.75 8.48
CA TYR A 86 -0.33 4.59 7.71
C TYR A 86 -1.18 5.38 8.70
N LEU A 87 -1.10 6.72 8.65
CA LEU A 87 -1.75 7.62 9.61
C LEU A 87 -1.40 7.32 11.08
N GLY A 88 -0.15 6.91 11.34
CA GLY A 88 0.30 6.51 12.67
C GLY A 88 -0.17 5.13 13.13
N CYS A 89 -1.05 4.46 12.38
CA CYS A 89 -1.50 3.10 12.63
C CYS A 89 -0.54 2.08 12.01
N PRO A 90 -0.04 1.10 12.76
CA PRO A 90 0.84 0.06 12.23
C PRO A 90 0.07 -0.88 11.32
N LEU A 91 0.52 -0.99 10.06
CA LEU A 91 0.03 -1.95 9.09
C LEU A 91 0.82 -3.26 9.24
N THR A 92 0.11 -4.30 9.70
CA THR A 92 0.65 -5.64 9.90
C THR A 92 -0.02 -6.63 8.96
N ILE A 93 0.74 -7.66 8.57
CA ILE A 93 0.25 -8.75 7.73
C ILE A 93 -0.09 -9.93 8.63
N GLY A 94 -1.34 -10.40 8.58
CA GLY A 94 -1.78 -11.59 9.31
C GLY A 94 -2.74 -11.26 10.46
N LYS A 95 -2.76 -12.10 11.49
CA LYS A 95 -3.62 -11.88 12.67
C LYS A 95 -3.19 -10.61 13.38
N ARG A 96 -4.17 -9.74 13.66
CA ARG A 96 -3.95 -8.53 14.46
C ARG A 96 -3.54 -8.94 15.86
N ASN A 97 -2.31 -8.64 16.23
CA ASN A 97 -1.83 -8.79 17.60
C ASN A 97 -2.04 -7.46 18.32
N MET A 98 -2.59 -7.49 19.53
CA MET A 98 -2.80 -6.31 20.37
C MET A 98 -1.47 -5.57 20.61
N ALA A 99 -0.37 -6.32 20.78
CA ALA A 99 0.96 -5.77 20.98
C ALA A 99 1.47 -4.92 19.80
N SER A 100 0.94 -5.12 18.59
CA SER A 100 1.31 -4.28 17.45
C SER A 100 0.86 -2.83 17.63
N PHE A 101 -0.15 -2.58 18.45
CA PHE A 101 -0.71 -1.26 18.72
C PHE A 101 -0.10 -0.58 19.96
N ASP A 102 0.78 -1.25 20.71
CA ASP A 102 1.44 -0.67 21.88
C ASP A 102 2.11 0.70 21.59
N PRO A 103 2.78 0.92 20.44
CA PRO A 103 3.34 2.23 20.12
C PRO A 103 2.27 3.32 19.92
N LEU A 104 1.07 2.96 19.45
CA LEU A 104 -0.04 3.90 19.30
C LEU A 104 -0.66 4.21 20.68
N ILE A 105 -0.84 3.19 21.51
CA ILE A 105 -1.34 3.31 22.87
C ILE A 105 -0.41 4.17 23.73
N GLY A 106 0.91 3.96 23.64
CA GLY A 106 1.91 4.79 24.32
C GLY A 106 1.76 6.28 23.98
N ARG A 107 1.60 6.61 22.69
CA ARG A 107 1.38 8.01 22.26
C ARG A 107 0.08 8.63 22.80
N ILE A 108 -0.96 7.82 23.00
CA ILE A 108 -2.21 8.28 23.61
C ILE A 108 -1.99 8.57 25.09
N PHE A 109 -1.32 7.66 25.82
CA PHE A 109 -0.99 7.86 27.22
C PHE A 109 -0.07 9.06 27.44
N ASP A 110 0.98 9.21 26.63
CA ASP A 110 1.90 10.36 26.70
C ASP A 110 1.17 11.70 26.54
N ARG A 111 0.07 11.73 25.78
CA ARG A 111 -0.74 12.93 25.55
C ARG A 111 -1.77 13.21 26.65
N ILE A 112 -2.17 12.18 27.40
CA ILE A 112 -3.19 12.29 28.46
C ILE A 112 -2.51 12.51 29.83
N LEU A 113 -1.36 11.87 30.05
CA LEU A 113 -0.64 11.86 31.32
C LEU A 113 0.56 12.82 31.36
N GLY A 114 1.00 13.32 30.22
CA GLY A 114 1.93 14.44 30.09
C GLY A 114 1.20 15.74 29.80
#